data_AF-A0A2B2CAP1-F1
#
_entry.id   AF-A0A2B2CAP1-F1
#
_cell.length_a   1.000
_cell.length_b   1.000
_cell.length_c   1.000
_cell.angle_alpha   90.00
_cell.angle_beta   90.00
_cell.angle_gamma   90.00
#
_symmetry.space_group_name_H-M   'P 1'
#
loop_
_entity.id
_entity.type
_entity.pdbx_description
1 polymer ?
#
loop_
_entity_poly.entity_id
_entity_poly.type
_entity_poly.pdbx_seq_one_letter_code
_entity_poly.pdbx_strand_id
1 'polypeptide(L)'
;MAKKKEAEVKTSSEQEQKTQVQEGEKIKALGPSDEKNGATILRYKPMDGRKNSLDIQKGMILTVGDDIDTHEAETLLGLTNWQFERVEE
;
A
#
# COMPACT_ATOMS: atom_id res chain seq x y z
N MET A 1 3.51 6.64 48.53
CA MET A 1 4.17 5.88 47.46
C MET A 1 3.30 5.93 46.22
N ALA A 2 3.65 6.73 45.21
CA ALA A 2 2.91 6.81 43.96
C ALA A 2 3.91 6.78 42.80
N LYS A 3 4.11 5.58 42.22
CA LYS A 3 4.75 5.42 40.91
C LYS A 3 3.61 5.24 39.89
N LYS A 4 3.31 6.28 39.12
CA LYS A 4 2.56 6.14 37.87
C LYS A 4 3.59 6.05 36.75
N LYS A 5 3.62 4.87 36.12
CA LYS A 5 4.45 4.50 34.98
C LYS A 5 3.94 5.21 33.72
N GLU A 6 4.89 5.57 32.89
CA GLU A 6 4.77 6.02 31.51
C GLU A 6 3.89 5.12 30.64
N ALA A 7 3.22 5.72 29.65
CA ALA A 7 3.36 5.36 28.23
C ALA A 7 2.43 6.24 27.39
N GLU A 8 3.03 7.30 26.84
CA GLU A 8 2.96 7.67 25.42
C GLU A 8 1.75 7.12 24.63
N VAL A 9 0.64 7.86 24.64
CA VAL A 9 -0.38 7.73 23.61
C VAL A 9 0.10 8.53 22.42
N LYS A 10 0.74 7.83 21.49
CA LYS A 10 1.10 8.32 20.16
C LYS A 10 -0.15 8.91 19.52
N THR A 11 -0.05 10.20 19.24
CA THR A 11 -0.93 10.96 18.37
C THR A 11 -0.99 10.27 17.02
N SER A 12 -1.97 9.41 16.79
CA SER A 12 -2.40 9.08 15.44
C SER A 12 -3.23 10.27 14.97
N SER A 13 -2.52 11.25 14.40
CA SER A 13 -3.13 12.31 13.61
C SER A 13 -3.86 11.64 12.45
N GLU A 14 -5.18 11.63 12.56
CA GLU A 14 -6.10 11.43 11.44
C GLU A 14 -5.89 12.60 10.48
N GLN A 15 -4.87 12.49 9.62
CA GLN A 15 -4.82 13.30 8.40
C GLN A 15 -5.54 12.48 7.33
N GLU A 16 -6.81 12.83 7.12
CA GLU A 16 -7.49 12.68 5.84
C GLU A 16 -6.72 13.48 4.77
N GLN A 17 -5.53 13.03 4.41
CA GLN A 17 -4.96 13.36 3.12
C GLN A 17 -5.76 12.55 2.12
N LYS A 18 -6.67 13.23 1.42
CA LYS A 18 -7.22 12.77 0.15
C LYS A 18 -6.03 12.60 -0.80
N THR A 19 -5.40 11.44 -0.73
CA THR A 19 -4.04 11.28 -1.24
C THR A 19 -4.13 10.95 -2.72
N GLN A 20 -4.32 11.99 -3.54
CA GLN A 20 -4.09 11.90 -4.98
C GLN A 20 -2.68 11.34 -5.15
N VAL A 21 -2.58 10.12 -5.67
CA VAL A 21 -1.31 9.59 -6.13
C VAL A 21 -0.91 10.43 -7.36
N GLN A 22 0.37 10.74 -7.51
CA GLN A 22 0.93 11.47 -8.63
C GLN A 22 1.85 10.56 -9.45
N GLU A 23 1.96 10.83 -10.75
CA GLU A 23 2.94 10.17 -11.61
C GLU A 23 4.37 10.43 -11.07
N GLY A 24 5.19 9.39 -11.06
CA GLY A 24 6.53 9.39 -10.47
C GLY A 24 6.59 8.98 -9.00
N GLU A 25 5.46 8.88 -8.28
CA GLU A 25 5.45 8.28 -6.94
C GLU A 25 5.76 6.78 -7.00
N LYS A 26 6.34 6.25 -5.92
CA LYS A 26 6.62 4.82 -5.78
C LYS A 26 5.81 4.24 -4.63
N ILE A 27 5.20 3.09 -4.86
CA ILE A 27 4.50 2.33 -3.83
C ILE A 27 5.19 0.99 -3.63
N LYS A 28 5.37 0.59 -2.38
CA LYS A 28 5.95 -0.69 -2.00
C LYS A 28 4.86 -1.62 -1.50
N ALA A 29 4.83 -2.83 -2.05
CA ALA A 29 3.97 -3.90 -1.56
C ALA A 29 4.55 -4.48 -0.27
N LEU A 30 3.84 -4.35 0.86
CA LEU A 30 4.26 -4.91 2.14
C LEU A 30 3.84 -6.37 2.31
N GLY A 31 2.85 -6.83 1.54
CA GLY A 31 2.37 -8.22 1.54
C GLY A 31 0.87 -8.31 1.84
N PRO A 32 0.33 -9.52 2.07
CA PRO A 32 -1.06 -9.68 2.48
C PRO A 32 -1.30 -8.99 3.82
N SER A 33 -2.45 -8.35 3.95
CA SER A 33 -2.86 -7.66 5.18
C SER A 33 -3.07 -8.63 6.34
N ASP A 34 -3.47 -9.87 6.03
CA ASP A 34 -3.58 -10.96 6.99
C ASP A 34 -2.47 -12.00 6.76
N GLU A 35 -1.62 -12.18 7.77
CA GLU A 35 -0.48 -13.12 7.73
C GLU A 35 -0.92 -14.59 7.67
N LYS A 36 -2.16 -14.93 8.07
CA LYS A 36 -2.69 -16.31 8.03
C LYS A 36 -3.22 -16.69 6.64
N ASN A 37 -3.44 -15.71 5.76
CA ASN A 37 -3.88 -15.95 4.39
C ASN A 37 -2.83 -16.74 3.56
N GLY A 38 -1.55 -16.69 3.95
CA GLY A 38 -0.46 -17.45 3.30
C GLY A 38 -0.16 -17.05 1.86
N ALA A 39 -0.80 -15.99 1.36
CA ALA A 39 -0.65 -15.51 0.00
C ALA A 39 0.71 -14.83 -0.20
N THR A 40 1.47 -15.28 -1.20
CA THR A 40 2.81 -14.74 -1.52
C THR A 40 2.81 -13.79 -2.72
N ILE A 41 1.75 -13.82 -3.53
CA ILE A 41 1.61 -13.02 -4.75
C ILE A 41 0.18 -12.46 -4.82
N LEU A 42 0.05 -11.17 -5.08
CA LEU A 42 -1.21 -10.51 -5.44
C LEU A 42 -1.27 -10.36 -6.97
N ARG A 43 -2.19 -11.09 -7.59
CA ARG A 43 -2.45 -10.94 -9.03
C ARG A 43 -3.49 -9.84 -9.24
N TYR A 44 -3.03 -8.63 -9.53
CA TYR A 44 -3.88 -7.50 -9.88
C TYR A 44 -4.25 -7.57 -11.38
N LYS A 45 -5.53 -7.36 -11.70
CA LYS A 45 -6.00 -7.27 -13.08
C LYS A 45 -6.43 -5.82 -13.35
N PRO A 46 -5.68 -5.07 -14.17
CA PRO A 46 -6.08 -3.73 -14.60
C PRO A 46 -7.48 -3.75 -15.21
N MET A 47 -8.32 -2.77 -14.88
CA MET A 47 -9.64 -2.64 -15.50
C MET A 47 -9.55 -2.17 -16.97
N ASP A 48 -8.44 -1.56 -17.38
CA ASP A 48 -8.23 -0.96 -18.72
C ASP A 48 -7.93 -1.95 -19.85
N GLY A 49 -8.28 -3.23 -19.68
CA GLY A 49 -8.14 -4.22 -20.75
C GLY A 49 -6.69 -4.59 -21.10
N ARG A 50 -5.70 -4.17 -20.29
CA ARG A 50 -4.35 -4.77 -20.31
C ARG A 50 -4.51 -6.28 -20.11
N LYS A 51 -4.15 -7.06 -21.15
CA LYS A 51 -4.30 -8.52 -21.13
C LYS A 51 -3.47 -9.21 -20.05
N ASN A 52 -2.43 -8.54 -19.54
CA ASN A 52 -1.52 -9.10 -18.58
C ASN A 52 -1.93 -8.69 -17.18
N SER A 53 -2.14 -9.70 -16.34
CA SER A 53 -2.29 -9.49 -14.91
C SER A 53 -0.95 -9.07 -14.33
N LEU A 54 -0.92 -8.07 -13.46
CA LEU A 54 0.26 -7.66 -12.73
C LEU A 54 0.41 -8.55 -11.50
N ASP A 55 1.44 -9.38 -11.49
CA ASP A 55 1.79 -10.23 -10.36
C ASP A 55 2.69 -9.45 -9.38
N ILE A 56 2.10 -8.98 -8.29
CA ILE A 56 2.77 -8.15 -7.27
C ILE A 56 3.23 -9.05 -6.12
N GLN A 57 4.53 -9.00 -5.81
CA GLN A 57 5.11 -9.74 -4.70
C GLN A 57 5.38 -8.85 -3.49
N LYS A 58 5.43 -9.44 -2.29
CA LYS A 58 5.89 -8.73 -1.09
C LYS A 58 7.30 -8.18 -1.30
N GLY A 59 7.50 -6.92 -0.96
CA GLY A 59 8.75 -6.17 -1.10
C GLY A 59 8.92 -5.48 -2.44
N MET A 60 8.06 -5.77 -3.43
CA MET A 60 8.12 -5.16 -4.76
C MET A 60 7.78 -3.66 -4.68
N ILE A 61 8.49 -2.85 -5.46
CA ILE A 61 8.24 -1.42 -5.60
C ILE A 61 7.63 -1.22 -6.99
N LEU A 62 6.50 -0.53 -7.06
CA LEU A 62 5.80 -0.17 -8.29
C LEU A 62 5.86 1.34 -8.43
N THR A 63 6.24 1.80 -9.63
CA THR A 63 6.30 3.22 -9.96
C THR A 63 5.01 3.64 -10.66
N VAL A 64 4.40 4.70 -10.18
CA VAL A 64 3.18 5.26 -10.74
C VAL A 64 3.50 6.03 -12.02
N GLY A 65 2.80 5.72 -13.11
CA GLY A 65 3.07 6.21 -14.47
C GLY A 65 3.96 5.29 -15.31
N ASP A 66 4.70 4.35 -14.70
CA ASP A 66 5.59 3.42 -15.42
C ASP A 66 5.09 1.97 -15.30
N ASP A 67 4.98 1.45 -14.07
CA ASP A 67 4.46 0.10 -13.80
C ASP A 67 2.93 0.07 -13.75
N ILE A 68 2.35 1.07 -13.07
CA ILE A 68 0.91 1.18 -12.78
C ILE A 68 0.43 2.61 -13.00
N ASP A 69 -0.82 2.78 -13.41
CA ASP A 69 -1.43 4.10 -13.56
C ASP A 69 -1.86 4.68 -12.19
N THR A 70 -2.06 6.00 -12.13
CA THR A 70 -2.47 6.71 -10.90
C THR A 70 -3.71 6.08 -10.25
N HIS A 71 -4.71 5.73 -11.06
CA HIS A 71 -5.94 5.10 -10.60
C HIS A 71 -5.71 3.68 -10.06
N GLU A 72 -4.78 2.94 -10.65
CA GLU A 72 -4.39 1.62 -10.15
C GLU A 72 -3.66 1.74 -8.82
N ALA A 73 -2.76 2.72 -8.68
CA ALA A 73 -2.04 2.98 -7.45
C ALA A 73 -2.97 3.37 -6.30
N GLU A 74 -3.96 4.23 -6.55
CA GLU A 74 -5.02 4.54 -5.58
C GLU A 74 -5.81 3.29 -5.19
N THR A 75 -6.15 2.45 -6.18
CA THR A 75 -6.85 1.18 -5.94
C THR A 75 -6.01 0.24 -5.08
N LEU A 76 -4.72 0.08 -5.38
CA LEU A 76 -3.80 -0.79 -4.65
C LEU A 76 -3.62 -0.32 -3.20
N LEU A 77 -3.42 0.99 -2.99
CA LEU A 77 -3.34 1.59 -1.65
C LEU A 77 -4.65 1.42 -0.85
N GLY A 78 -5.80 1.36 -1.54
CA GLY A 78 -7.11 1.10 -0.93
C GLY A 78 -7.44 -0.38 -0.69
N LEU A 79 -6.56 -1.33 -1.06
CA LEU A 79 -6.84 -2.75 -0.86
C LEU A 79 -6.81 -3.12 0.63
N THR A 80 -7.84 -3.82 1.07
CA THR A 80 -7.91 -4.36 2.44
C THR A 80 -7.17 -5.69 2.59
N ASN A 81 -7.02 -6.44 1.49
CA ASN A 81 -6.41 -7.77 1.47
C ASN A 81 -4.89 -7.75 1.35
N TRP A 82 -4.32 -6.63 0.90
CA TRP A 82 -2.89 -6.47 0.65
C TRP A 82 -2.46 -5.06 1.01
N GLN A 83 -1.37 -4.95 1.74
CA GLN A 83 -0.91 -3.69 2.30
C GLN A 83 0.16 -3.09 1.40
N PHE A 84 0.01 -1.80 1.13
CA PHE A 84 0.90 -1.01 0.32
C PHE A 84 1.28 0.26 1.07
N GLU A 85 2.51 0.71 0.88
CA GLU A 85 3.04 1.92 1.50
C GLU A 85 3.70 2.79 0.43
N ARG A 86 3.53 4.11 0.52
CA ARG A 86 4.26 5.05 -0.34
C ARG A 86 5.69 5.12 0.13
N VAL A 87 6.62 4.93 -0.79
CA VAL A 87 8.05 5.09 -0.51
C VAL A 87 8.52 6.35 -1.22
N GLU A 88 8.80 7.38 -0.43
CA GLU A 88 9.54 8.56 -0.91
C GLU A 88 11.00 8.15 -1.06
N GLU A 89 11.59 8.40 -2.23
CA GLU A 89 13.02 8.18 -2.48
C GLU A 89 13.86 9.36 -1.99
#